data_AF-A0A6N1DPU6-F1
#
_entry.id   AF-A0A6N1DPU6-F1
#
_cell.length_a   1.000
_cell.length_b   1.000
_cell.length_c   1.000
_cell.angle_alpha   90.00
_cell.angle_beta   90.00
_cell.angle_gamma   90.00
#
_symmetry.space_group_name_H-M   'P 1'
#
loop_
_entity.id
_entity.type
_entity.pdbx_description
1 polymer ?
#
loop_
_entity_poly.entity_id
_entity_poly.type
_entity_poly.pdbx_seq_one_letter_code
_entity_poly.pdbx_strand_id
1 'polypeptide(L)'
;MPLLTDLARRQLTRLELALVAMVFGALVYGGHQRLDALGAQAEEVALQVTINNLRTALLVEALVAHAQGDIARIPALAGSDPMQLMQTGPRHPLLGPAEPGAPPRRHLGTLHDADPAAVDGGLWYFDGDRRELVYRVRHAHYFESEAEGPARVRLRVEVADGEGVHGVRLRTLDAYRWNL
;
A
#
# COMPACT_ATOMS: atom_id res chain seq x y z
N MET A 1 43.72 1.14 -8.85
CA MET A 1 42.67 1.01 -9.88
C MET A 1 43.25 1.13 -11.31
N PRO A 2 44.09 0.20 -11.81
CA PRO A 2 44.58 0.23 -13.20
C PRO A 2 43.73 -0.61 -14.18
N LEU A 3 42.89 -1.51 -13.68
CA LEU A 3 42.07 -2.43 -14.49
C LEU A 3 41.03 -1.73 -15.38
N LEU A 4 40.49 -0.60 -14.93
CA LEU A 4 39.49 0.17 -15.71
C LEU A 4 40.13 0.96 -16.86
N THR A 5 41.40 1.35 -16.72
CA THR A 5 42.12 2.16 -17.71
C THR A 5 42.71 1.34 -18.86
N ASP A 6 43.06 0.07 -18.64
CA ASP A 6 43.56 -0.83 -19.70
C ASP A 6 42.44 -1.32 -20.64
N LEU A 7 41.23 -1.52 -20.10
CA LEU A 7 40.05 -1.90 -20.90
C LEU A 7 39.66 -0.81 -21.90
N ALA A 8 39.84 0.46 -21.53
CA ALA A 8 39.52 1.61 -22.39
C ALA A 8 40.53 1.83 -23.53
N ARG A 9 41.71 1.21 -23.49
CA ARG A 9 42.82 1.45 -24.44
C ARG A 9 42.97 0.36 -25.51
N ARG A 10 42.32 -0.79 -25.35
CA ARG A 10 42.19 -1.81 -26.41
C ARG A 10 41.13 -1.37 -27.42
N GLN A 11 41.46 -1.39 -28.71
CA GLN A 11 40.45 -1.35 -29.77
C GLN A 11 39.64 -2.65 -29.68
N LEU A 12 38.59 -2.64 -28.85
CA LEU A 12 37.65 -3.75 -28.70
C LEU A 12 37.20 -4.18 -30.09
N THR A 13 37.51 -5.42 -30.44
CA THR A 13 37.03 -5.97 -31.71
C THR A 13 35.49 -5.98 -31.69
N ARG A 14 34.84 -5.84 -32.85
CA ARG A 14 33.35 -5.80 -32.93
C ARG A 14 32.70 -7.01 -32.23
N LEU A 15 33.37 -8.16 -32.22
CA LEU A 15 32.93 -9.38 -31.53
C LEU A 15 33.07 -9.29 -30.00
N GLU A 16 34.15 -8.72 -29.49
CA GLU A 16 34.37 -8.55 -28.05
C GLU A 16 33.35 -7.56 -27.46
N LEU A 17 33.06 -6.47 -28.20
CA LEU A 17 31.99 -5.54 -27.82
C LEU A 17 30.61 -6.21 -27.81
N ALA A 18 30.32 -7.04 -28.83
CA ALA A 18 29.07 -7.79 -28.89
C ALA A 18 28.93 -8.79 -27.72
N LEU A 19 30.01 -9.47 -27.35
CA LEU A 19 30.03 -10.40 -26.23
C LEU A 19 29.80 -9.67 -24.89
N VAL A 20 30.50 -8.55 -24.67
CA VAL A 20 30.32 -7.73 -23.45
C VAL A 20 28.89 -7.21 -23.37
N ALA A 21 28.33 -6.70 -24.48
CA ALA A 21 26.94 -6.24 -24.53
C ALA A 21 25.94 -7.37 -24.24
N MET A 22 26.18 -8.58 -24.76
CA MET A 22 25.33 -9.74 -24.49
C MET A 22 25.36 -10.16 -23.01
N VAL A 23 26.55 -10.26 -22.41
CA VAL A 23 26.70 -10.59 -20.98
C VAL A 23 26.08 -9.51 -20.11
N PHE A 24 26.33 -8.23 -20.42
CA PHE A 24 25.75 -7.11 -19.69
C PHE A 24 24.22 -7.10 -19.79
N GLY A 25 23.66 -7.31 -20.99
CA GLY A 25 22.23 -7.43 -21.20
C GLY A 25 21.60 -8.56 -20.39
N ALA A 26 22.24 -9.73 -20.34
CA ALA A 26 21.79 -10.85 -19.51
C ALA A 26 21.80 -10.52 -18.01
N LEU A 27 22.84 -9.84 -17.52
CA LEU A 27 22.93 -9.41 -16.12
C LEU A 27 21.87 -8.36 -15.77
N VAL A 28 21.67 -7.36 -16.62
CA VAL A 28 20.64 -6.34 -16.43
C VAL A 28 19.25 -6.98 -16.42
N TYR A 29 18.98 -7.89 -17.36
CA TYR A 29 17.72 -8.60 -17.44
C TYR A 29 17.45 -9.44 -16.18
N GLY A 30 18.42 -10.25 -15.75
CA GLY A 30 18.30 -11.03 -14.51
C GLY A 30 18.17 -10.15 -13.26
N GLY A 31 18.87 -9.02 -13.22
CA GLY A 31 18.76 -8.03 -12.14
C GLY A 31 17.37 -7.40 -12.07
N HIS A 32 16.79 -7.01 -13.20
CA HIS A 32 15.46 -6.41 -13.27
C HIS A 32 14.39 -7.34 -12.70
N GLN A 33 14.41 -8.63 -13.08
CA GLN A 33 13.46 -9.62 -12.55
C GLN A 33 13.50 -9.73 -11.03
N ARG A 34 14.71 -9.67 -10.44
CA ARG A 34 14.88 -9.70 -8.98
C ARG A 34 14.37 -8.44 -8.30
N LEU A 35 14.59 -7.28 -8.92
CA LEU A 35 14.10 -6.00 -8.41
C LEU A 35 12.57 -5.95 -8.41
N ASP A 36 11.92 -6.47 -9.46
CA ASP A 36 10.46 -6.52 -9.53
C ASP A 36 9.86 -7.40 -8.43
N ALA A 37 10.42 -8.60 -8.22
CA ALA A 37 9.97 -9.51 -7.15
C ALA A 37 10.16 -8.90 -5.75
N LEU A 38 11.30 -8.26 -5.50
CA LEU A 38 11.55 -7.54 -4.24
C LEU A 38 10.59 -6.34 -4.09
N GLY A 39 10.27 -5.65 -5.18
CA GLY A 39 9.31 -4.56 -5.22
C GLY A 39 7.91 -5.00 -4.81
N ALA A 40 7.49 -6.20 -5.25
CA ALA A 40 6.21 -6.79 -4.89
C ALA A 40 6.15 -7.24 -3.43
N GLN A 41 7.21 -7.88 -2.92
CA GLN A 41 7.35 -8.21 -1.50
C GLN A 41 7.26 -6.96 -0.62
N ALA A 42 7.96 -5.89 -1.02
CA ALA A 42 7.90 -4.62 -0.31
C ALA A 42 6.50 -4.00 -0.34
N GLU A 43 5.78 -4.13 -1.46
CA GLU A 43 4.41 -3.66 -1.59
C GLU A 43 3.44 -4.45 -0.70
N GLU A 44 3.53 -5.78 -0.67
CA GLU A 44 2.74 -6.63 0.20
C GLU A 44 2.93 -6.24 1.68
N VAL A 45 4.19 -6.12 2.12
CA VAL A 45 4.51 -5.75 3.50
C VAL A 45 3.99 -4.35 3.82
N ALA A 46 4.17 -3.38 2.93
CA ALA A 46 3.67 -2.02 3.12
C ALA A 46 2.14 -1.96 3.22
N LEU A 47 1.44 -2.72 2.38
CA LEU A 47 -0.01 -2.90 2.44
C LEU A 47 -0.44 -3.50 3.80
N GLN A 48 0.18 -4.60 4.21
CA GLN A 48 -0.15 -5.27 5.48
C GLN A 48 0.10 -4.37 6.70
N VAL A 49 1.22 -3.64 6.73
CA VAL A 49 1.52 -2.66 7.78
C VAL A 49 0.46 -1.56 7.83
N THR A 50 0.04 -1.05 6.67
CA THR A 50 -1.01 -0.01 6.60
C THR A 50 -2.34 -0.55 7.13
N ILE A 51 -2.76 -1.75 6.71
CA ILE A 51 -3.99 -2.39 7.20
C ILE A 51 -3.94 -2.61 8.72
N ASN A 52 -2.81 -3.08 9.24
CA ASN A 52 -2.64 -3.30 10.68
C ASN A 52 -2.69 -1.98 11.47
N ASN A 53 -2.05 -0.93 10.96
CA ASN A 53 -2.11 0.40 11.58
C ASN A 53 -3.55 0.95 11.58
N LEU A 54 -4.30 0.77 10.49
CA LEU A 54 -5.71 1.16 10.41
C LEU A 54 -6.57 0.39 11.42
N ARG A 55 -6.36 -0.93 11.54
CA ARG A 55 -7.06 -1.76 12.55
C ARG A 55 -6.78 -1.27 13.97
N THR A 56 -5.52 -1.00 14.30
CA THR A 56 -5.16 -0.48 15.63
C THR A 56 -5.76 0.90 15.87
N ALA A 57 -5.74 1.80 14.89
CA ALA A 57 -6.34 3.13 15.01
C ALA A 57 -7.85 3.05 15.26
N LEU A 58 -8.57 2.18 14.54
CA LEU A 58 -10.00 1.93 14.75
C LEU A 58 -10.31 1.37 16.14
N LEU A 59 -9.47 0.46 16.65
CA LEU A 59 -9.63 -0.08 18.01
C LEU A 59 -9.43 0.99 19.08
N VAL A 60 -8.40 1.84 18.95
CA VAL A 60 -8.15 2.95 19.87
C VAL A 60 -9.30 3.95 19.84
N GLU A 61 -9.78 4.31 18.65
CA GLU A 61 -10.90 5.24 18.49
C GLU A 61 -12.19 4.70 19.12
N ALA A 62 -12.48 3.41 18.94
CA ALA A 62 -13.61 2.76 19.58
C ALA A 62 -13.48 2.77 21.12
N LEU A 63 -12.29 2.48 21.67
CA LEU A 63 -12.04 2.55 23.12
C LEU A 63 -12.22 3.97 23.68
N VAL A 64 -11.76 4.99 22.96
CA VAL A 64 -11.96 6.40 23.33
C VAL A 64 -13.44 6.76 23.33
N ALA A 65 -14.19 6.35 22.30
CA ALA A 65 -15.64 6.56 22.23
C ALA A 65 -16.38 5.90 23.42
N HIS A 66 -16.01 4.66 23.77
CA HIS A 66 -16.52 3.96 24.95
C HIS A 66 -16.19 4.71 26.25
N ALA A 67 -14.94 5.12 26.43
CA ALA A 67 -14.50 5.84 27.63
C ALA A 67 -15.19 7.22 27.80
N GLN A 68 -15.54 7.87 26.69
CA GLN A 68 -16.25 9.15 26.68
C GLN A 68 -17.78 9.01 26.81
N GLY A 69 -18.30 7.78 26.79
CA GLY A 69 -19.75 7.53 26.76
C GLY A 69 -20.42 7.89 25.43
N ASP A 70 -19.63 8.18 24.38
CA ASP A 70 -20.10 8.56 23.05
C ASP A 70 -20.26 7.31 22.16
N ILE A 71 -21.14 6.40 22.59
CA ILE A 71 -21.40 5.13 21.89
C ILE A 71 -21.97 5.37 20.48
N ALA A 72 -22.60 6.53 20.25
CA ALA A 72 -23.12 6.95 18.95
C ALA A 72 -22.02 7.20 17.91
N ARG A 73 -20.78 7.45 18.33
CA ARG A 73 -19.62 7.61 17.44
C ARG A 73 -19.18 6.31 16.76
N ILE A 74 -19.42 5.16 17.40
CA ILE A 74 -19.04 3.84 16.89
C ILE A 74 -19.76 3.50 15.56
N PRO A 75 -21.09 3.61 15.45
CA PRO A 75 -21.76 3.43 14.16
C PRO A 75 -21.45 4.55 13.16
N ALA A 76 -21.06 5.75 13.61
CA ALA A 76 -20.64 6.84 12.71
C ALA A 76 -19.30 6.57 12.01
N LEU A 77 -18.43 5.74 12.60
CA LEU A 77 -17.19 5.27 11.97
C LEU A 77 -17.45 4.24 10.85
N ALA A 78 -18.62 3.62 10.83
CA ALA A 78 -18.96 2.65 9.79
C ALA A 78 -19.11 3.34 8.43
N GLY A 79 -18.28 2.95 7.48
CA GLY A 79 -18.21 3.58 6.17
C GLY A 79 -17.63 5.00 6.16
N SER A 80 -16.96 5.45 7.22
CA SER A 80 -16.07 6.62 7.16
C SER A 80 -14.73 6.24 6.56
N ASP A 81 -13.98 7.21 6.02
CA ASP A 81 -12.61 6.99 5.55
C ASP A 81 -11.66 6.74 6.74
N PRO A 82 -11.18 5.49 6.95
CA PRO A 82 -10.32 5.17 8.08
C PRO A 82 -8.92 5.79 7.93
N MET A 83 -8.54 6.23 6.72
CA MET A 83 -7.26 6.92 6.50
C MET A 83 -7.23 8.28 7.21
N GLN A 84 -8.39 8.88 7.49
CA GLN A 84 -8.47 10.11 8.29
C GLN A 84 -7.93 9.89 9.70
N LEU A 85 -8.20 8.73 10.32
CA LEU A 85 -7.69 8.39 11.67
C LEU A 85 -6.15 8.37 11.72
N MET A 86 -5.50 8.07 10.60
CA MET A 86 -4.04 8.12 10.49
C MET A 86 -3.52 9.56 10.33
N GLN A 87 -4.34 10.50 9.87
CA GLN A 87 -4.00 11.92 9.75
C GLN A 87 -4.23 12.68 11.06
N THR A 88 -5.22 12.25 11.87
CA THR A 88 -5.61 12.88 13.14
C THR A 88 -5.14 12.15 14.40
N GLY A 89 -4.30 11.12 14.27
CA GLY A 89 -3.67 10.47 15.44
C GLY A 89 -3.07 11.51 16.40
N PRO A 90 -3.11 11.30 17.73
CA PRO A 90 -2.67 12.30 18.69
C PRO A 90 -1.27 12.80 18.34
N ARG A 91 -1.13 14.11 18.08
CA ARG A 91 0.17 14.79 18.06
C ARG A 91 0.79 14.63 19.44
N HIS A 92 1.54 13.55 19.65
CA HIS A 92 2.17 13.29 20.93
C HIS A 92 3.20 14.41 21.21
N PRO A 93 3.08 15.20 22.30
CA PRO A 93 3.91 16.39 22.53
C PRO A 93 5.41 16.08 22.76
N LEU A 94 5.74 14.82 23.04
CA LEU A 94 7.11 14.35 23.29
C LEU A 94 7.72 13.60 22.10
N LEU A 95 6.94 13.38 21.03
CA LEU A 95 7.49 13.06 19.72
C LEU A 95 7.59 14.42 19.03
N GLY A 96 8.77 14.78 18.51
CA GLY A 96 8.98 16.06 17.83
C GLY A 96 8.02 16.29 16.65
N PRO A 97 8.22 17.32 15.80
CA PRO A 97 7.44 17.42 14.57
C PRO A 97 7.48 16.03 13.92
N ALA A 98 6.30 15.46 13.63
CA ALA A 98 6.22 14.13 13.07
C ALA A 98 7.33 14.00 12.03
N GLU A 99 8.25 13.05 12.22
CA GLU A 99 8.97 12.49 11.08
C GLU A 99 7.87 12.25 10.05
N PRO A 100 7.88 12.91 8.89
CA PRO A 100 6.74 12.93 7.98
C PRO A 100 6.32 11.48 7.67
N GLY A 101 5.22 10.92 8.22
CA GLY A 101 4.09 11.56 8.91
C GLY A 101 3.10 12.17 7.92
N ALA A 102 3.40 12.06 6.62
CA ALA A 102 2.41 12.20 5.57
C ALA A 102 1.32 11.13 5.78
N PRO A 103 0.11 11.27 5.19
CA PRO A 103 -0.62 10.07 4.76
C PRO A 103 0.40 9.11 4.09
N PRO A 104 0.16 7.78 3.94
CA PRO A 104 0.99 7.05 2.97
C PRO A 104 1.02 7.94 1.73
N ARG A 105 2.21 8.37 1.24
CA ARG A 105 2.46 9.57 0.37
C ARG A 105 1.71 9.55 -0.99
N ARG A 106 0.72 8.68 -1.08
CA ARG A 106 0.00 8.07 -2.17
C ARG A 106 -1.50 7.94 -1.84
N HIS A 107 -2.05 8.66 -0.84
CA HIS A 107 -3.50 8.75 -0.64
C HIS A 107 -4.07 9.93 -1.44
N LEU A 108 -5.00 9.66 -2.35
CA LEU A 108 -5.62 10.67 -3.22
C LEU A 108 -6.79 11.42 -2.56
N GLY A 109 -7.22 10.98 -1.38
CA GLY A 109 -8.42 11.50 -0.74
C GLY A 109 -9.68 10.73 -1.15
N THR A 110 -10.82 11.34 -0.92
CA THR A 110 -12.12 10.79 -1.32
C THR A 110 -12.39 11.11 -2.79
N LEU A 111 -12.60 10.06 -3.58
CA LEU A 111 -13.02 10.14 -4.98
C LEU A 111 -14.48 9.66 -5.09
N HIS A 112 -15.24 10.26 -6.00
CA HIS A 112 -16.61 9.87 -6.31
C HIS A 112 -16.63 9.39 -7.77
N ASP A 113 -17.33 8.30 -8.06
CA ASP A 113 -17.38 7.59 -9.33
C ASP A 113 -16.00 7.32 -9.93
N ALA A 114 -15.05 6.93 -9.07
CA ALA A 114 -13.68 6.69 -9.49
C ALA A 114 -13.59 5.44 -10.36
N ASP A 115 -13.16 5.61 -11.61
CA ASP A 115 -12.70 4.50 -12.43
C ASP A 115 -11.37 3.95 -11.86
N PRO A 116 -11.34 2.71 -11.35
CA PRO A 116 -10.11 2.13 -10.83
C PRO A 116 -9.00 2.02 -11.88
N ALA A 117 -9.33 1.98 -13.18
CA ALA A 117 -8.35 1.97 -14.26
C ALA A 117 -7.65 3.32 -14.44
N ALA A 118 -8.28 4.41 -14.04
CA ALA A 118 -7.71 5.77 -14.11
C ALA A 118 -6.78 6.09 -12.93
N VAL A 119 -6.73 5.23 -11.90
CA VAL A 119 -5.87 5.42 -10.73
C VAL A 119 -4.61 4.55 -10.86
N ASP A 120 -3.46 5.23 -10.82
CA ASP A 120 -2.15 4.58 -10.88
C ASP A 120 -1.93 3.57 -9.75
N GLY A 121 -1.14 2.53 -10.07
CA GLY A 121 -0.73 1.51 -9.13
C GLY A 121 0.09 2.05 -7.95
N GLY A 122 -0.19 1.52 -6.77
CA GLY A 122 0.45 1.87 -5.51
C GLY A 122 -0.21 3.04 -4.78
N LEU A 123 -1.36 3.51 -5.25
CA LEU A 123 -2.13 4.59 -4.64
C LEU A 123 -3.32 4.08 -3.83
N TRP A 124 -3.62 4.81 -2.76
CA TRP A 124 -4.80 4.64 -1.92
C TRP A 124 -5.82 5.73 -2.25
N TYR A 125 -7.10 5.41 -2.20
CA TYR A 125 -8.17 6.39 -2.28
C TYR A 125 -9.41 5.85 -1.57
N PHE A 126 -10.28 6.76 -1.12
CA PHE A 126 -11.57 6.39 -0.56
C PHE A 126 -12.65 6.59 -1.62
N ASP A 127 -13.38 5.53 -1.96
CA ASP A 127 -14.56 5.61 -2.83
C ASP A 127 -15.74 6.08 -1.97
N GLY A 128 -16.16 7.33 -2.17
CA GLY A 128 -17.22 7.98 -1.40
C GLY A 128 -18.60 7.38 -1.64
N ASP A 129 -18.85 6.86 -2.84
CA ASP A 129 -20.15 6.30 -3.22
C ASP A 129 -20.33 4.90 -2.63
N ARG A 130 -19.27 4.08 -2.68
CA ARG A 130 -19.28 2.72 -2.14
C ARG A 130 -18.91 2.63 -0.66
N ARG A 131 -18.37 3.72 -0.10
CA ARG A 131 -17.79 3.80 1.25
C ARG A 131 -16.73 2.73 1.48
N GLU A 132 -15.75 2.70 0.59
CA GLU A 132 -14.68 1.71 0.55
C GLU A 132 -13.32 2.39 0.46
N LEU A 133 -12.38 1.93 1.27
CA LEU A 133 -10.97 2.28 1.08
C LEU A 133 -10.38 1.32 0.05
N VAL A 134 -9.82 1.87 -1.02
CA VAL A 134 -9.28 1.10 -2.14
C VAL A 134 -7.79 1.36 -2.27
N TYR A 135 -7.02 0.29 -2.38
CA TYR A 135 -5.61 0.31 -2.78
C TYR A 135 -5.46 -0.24 -4.19
N ARG A 136 -4.84 0.52 -5.08
CA ARG A 136 -4.42 0.05 -6.41
C ARG A 136 -3.10 -0.68 -6.27
N VAL A 137 -3.03 -1.94 -6.71
CA VAL A 137 -1.77 -2.69 -6.67
C VAL A 137 -0.89 -2.28 -7.85
N ARG A 138 0.38 -1.98 -7.59
CA ARG A 138 1.39 -1.61 -8.59
C ARG A 138 1.99 -2.85 -9.25
N HIS A 139 2.42 -3.84 -8.49
CA HIS A 139 2.98 -5.08 -9.03
C HIS A 139 1.90 -6.13 -9.28
N ALA A 140 0.97 -5.80 -10.18
CA ALA A 140 -0.22 -6.61 -10.46
C ALA A 140 0.10 -8.04 -10.95
N HIS A 141 1.28 -8.27 -11.54
CA HIS A 141 1.68 -9.59 -12.01
C HIS A 141 1.97 -10.59 -10.90
N TYR A 142 2.24 -10.12 -9.69
CA TYR A 142 2.42 -10.95 -8.50
C TYR A 142 1.18 -10.95 -7.60
N PHE A 143 0.04 -10.42 -8.06
CA PHE A 143 -1.16 -10.24 -7.25
C PHE A 143 -2.39 -10.85 -7.92
N GLU A 144 -3.14 -11.62 -7.14
CA GLU A 144 -4.42 -12.19 -7.58
C GLU A 144 -5.52 -11.82 -6.59
N SER A 145 -6.68 -11.44 -7.12
CA SER A 145 -7.89 -11.15 -6.33
C SER A 145 -9.14 -11.60 -7.05
N GLU A 146 -10.22 -11.85 -6.30
CA GLU A 146 -11.56 -12.12 -6.85
C GLU A 146 -12.21 -10.88 -7.48
N ALA A 147 -11.67 -9.68 -7.21
CA ALA A 147 -12.20 -8.42 -7.71
C ALA A 147 -12.08 -8.32 -9.24
N GLU A 148 -13.19 -8.01 -9.92
CA GLU A 148 -13.17 -7.72 -11.35
C GLU A 148 -12.48 -6.38 -11.68
N GLY A 149 -11.72 -6.40 -12.77
CA GLY A 149 -11.02 -5.23 -13.29
C GLY A 149 -9.58 -5.12 -12.78
N PRO A 150 -9.03 -3.90 -12.71
CA PRO A 150 -7.63 -3.72 -12.38
C PRO A 150 -7.29 -4.16 -10.94
N ALA A 151 -6.12 -4.80 -10.74
CA ALA A 151 -5.66 -5.37 -9.47
C ALA A 151 -5.76 -4.38 -8.29
N ARG A 152 -6.57 -4.70 -7.28
CA ARG A 152 -6.84 -3.82 -6.14
C ARG A 152 -7.20 -4.59 -4.88
N VAL A 153 -6.99 -3.93 -3.75
CA VAL A 153 -7.49 -4.38 -2.44
C VAL A 153 -8.55 -3.40 -1.98
N ARG A 154 -9.73 -3.93 -1.63
CA ARG A 154 -10.87 -3.14 -1.16
C ARG A 154 -11.16 -3.46 0.30
N LEU A 155 -11.29 -2.42 1.10
CA LEU A 155 -11.49 -2.49 2.54
C LEU A 155 -12.71 -1.67 2.92
N ARG A 156 -13.47 -2.14 3.89
CA ARG A 156 -14.60 -1.41 4.46
C ARG A 156 -14.55 -1.45 5.97
N VAL A 157 -14.90 -0.31 6.57
CA VAL A 157 -15.12 -0.21 8.01
C VAL A 157 -16.55 -0.66 8.30
N GLU A 158 -16.69 -1.73 9.08
CA GLU A 158 -17.98 -2.30 9.50
C GLU A 158 -18.11 -2.23 11.02
N VAL A 159 -19.34 -2.07 11.52
CA VAL A 159 -19.65 -2.29 12.94
C VAL A 159 -19.50 -3.78 13.23
N ALA A 160 -18.81 -4.11 14.31
CA ALA A 160 -18.74 -5.45 14.85
C ALA A 160 -19.66 -5.51 16.07
N ASP A 161 -20.75 -6.26 15.99
CA ASP A 161 -21.59 -6.55 17.14
C ASP A 161 -21.09 -7.82 17.82
N GLY A 162 -20.48 -7.66 19.00
CA GLY A 162 -20.21 -8.75 19.95
C GLY A 162 -21.11 -8.60 21.18
N GLU A 163 -21.36 -9.69 21.91
CA GLU A 163 -22.15 -9.69 23.15
C GLU A 163 -21.65 -8.60 24.13
N GLY A 164 -22.35 -7.46 24.15
CA GLY A 164 -22.10 -6.33 25.05
C GLY A 164 -21.02 -5.32 24.61
N VAL A 165 -20.35 -5.50 23.46
CA VAL A 165 -19.36 -4.55 22.95
C VAL A 165 -19.65 -4.21 21.50
N HIS A 166 -20.18 -3.01 21.25
CA HIS A 166 -20.19 -2.42 19.92
C HIS A 166 -18.75 -2.04 19.56
N GLY A 167 -18.18 -2.72 18.58
CA GLY A 167 -16.84 -2.46 18.08
C GLY A 167 -16.87 -1.98 16.63
N VAL A 168 -15.69 -1.64 16.11
CA VAL A 168 -15.50 -1.35 14.69
C VAL A 168 -14.39 -2.27 14.17
N ARG A 169 -14.57 -2.82 12.97
CA ARG A 169 -13.57 -3.66 12.32
C ARG A 169 -13.32 -3.23 10.88
N LEU A 170 -12.09 -3.42 10.42
CA LEU A 170 -11.71 -3.25 9.03
C LEU A 170 -11.80 -4.61 8.31
N ARG A 171 -12.74 -4.75 7.39
CA ARG A 171 -12.97 -5.96 6.60
C ARG A 171 -12.41 -5.79 5.19
N THR A 172 -11.70 -6.81 4.71
CA THR A 172 -11.35 -6.95 3.30
C THR A 172 -12.56 -7.48 2.53
N LEU A 173 -12.93 -6.80 1.44
CA LEU A 173 -14.12 -7.13 0.65
C LEU A 173 -13.87 -8.27 -0.34
N ASP A 174 -12.67 -8.31 -0.93
CA ASP A 174 -12.29 -9.30 -1.94
C ASP A 174 -11.13 -10.14 -1.39
N ALA A 175 -11.20 -11.47 -1.54
CA ALA A 175 -10.06 -12.31 -1.21
C ALA A 175 -8.91 -12.03 -2.17
N TYR A 176 -7.67 -12.01 -1.65
CA TYR A 176 -6.48 -11.78 -2.45
C TYR A 176 -5.28 -12.60 -1.96
N ARG A 177 -4.32 -12.83 -2.84
CA ARG A 177 -3.02 -13.45 -2.53
C ARG A 177 -1.90 -12.85 -3.37
N TRP A 178 -0.69 -12.92 -2.84
CA TRP A 178 0.54 -12.57 -3.55
C TRP A 178 1.25 -13.85 -4.00
N ASN A 179 1.65 -13.92 -5.27
CA ASN A 179 2.33 -15.06 -5.88
C ASN A 179 3.80 -14.69 -6.15
N LEU A 180 4.64 -14.74 -5.13
CA LEU A 180 6.03 -14.28 -5.16
C LEU A 180 7.04 -15.33 -5.62
#